data_AF-D6PL13-F1
#
_entry.id   AF-D6PL13-F1
#
_cell.length_a   1.000
_cell.length_b   1.000
_cell.length_c   1.000
_cell.angle_alpha   90.00
_cell.angle_beta   90.00
_cell.angle_gamma   90.00
#
_symmetry.space_group_name_H-M   'P 1'
#
loop_
_entity.id
_entity.type
_entity.pdbx_description
1 polymer ?
#
loop_
_entity_poly.entity_id
_entity_poly.type
_entity_poly.pdbx_seq_one_letter_code
_entity_poly.pdbx_strand_id
1 'polypeptide(L)'
;MASRIIGISGVAGSGKDLFYSLLKEHINCERFSLADEIKSEMRDFIFKNYSIDILNCSWHEKNSVRSYLVAHGMSKRERTKGRFWIDKLEPQIKERIFNHYCVENKSEDVYPVITDIRFDKYDQDEVFWLKEQMGGILVHISLFEMQNGQRVFKQPANEDEASQNPSLIEKADYLIEWEKVKGGIGETKKILQPVMKDFVKFLK
;
A
#
# COMPACT_ATOMS: atom_id res chain seq x y z
N MET A 1 -14.51 6.88 19.13
CA MET A 1 -14.57 5.93 18.00
C MET A 1 -13.86 6.61 16.86
N ALA A 2 -12.66 6.13 16.49
CA ALA A 2 -11.88 6.74 15.43
C ALA A 2 -11.18 5.64 14.64
N SER A 3 -11.67 5.32 13.45
CA SER A 3 -10.90 4.54 12.49
C SER A 3 -9.75 5.39 11.97
N ARG A 4 -8.52 5.06 12.37
CA ARG A 4 -7.33 5.59 11.70
C ARG A 4 -7.09 4.78 10.43
N ILE A 5 -7.05 5.46 9.29
CA ILE A 5 -6.70 4.87 8.01
C ILE A 5 -5.18 4.87 7.88
N ILE A 6 -4.61 3.76 7.40
CA ILE A 6 -3.17 3.58 7.27
C ILE A 6 -2.85 3.44 5.77
N GLY A 7 -2.07 4.36 5.23
CA GLY A 7 -1.44 4.20 3.92
C GLY A 7 -0.05 3.61 4.05
N ILE A 8 0.27 2.63 3.22
CA ILE A 8 1.62 2.04 3.15
C ILE A 8 2.28 2.44 1.84
N SER A 9 3.49 3.00 1.96
CA SER A 9 4.36 3.34 0.84
C SER A 9 5.74 2.67 0.97
N GLY A 10 6.52 2.74 -0.11
CA GLY A 10 7.85 2.15 -0.21
C GLY A 10 8.11 1.55 -1.58
N VAL A 11 9.37 1.33 -1.92
CA VAL A 11 9.78 0.77 -3.22
C VAL A 11 9.34 -0.68 -3.42
N ALA A 12 9.31 -1.16 -4.67
CA ALA A 12 8.98 -2.55 -4.98
C ALA A 12 9.85 -3.55 -4.18
N GLY A 13 9.20 -4.48 -3.48
CA GLY A 13 9.89 -5.49 -2.66
C GLY A 13 10.67 -4.92 -1.47
N SER A 14 10.29 -3.76 -0.95
CA SER A 14 10.73 -3.28 0.37
C SER A 14 10.09 -4.07 1.54
N GLY A 15 9.08 -4.89 1.23
CA GLY A 15 8.38 -5.77 2.16
C GLY A 15 7.08 -5.20 2.73
N LYS A 16 6.44 -4.27 2.01
CA LYS A 16 5.09 -3.76 2.31
C LYS A 16 4.05 -4.86 2.58
N ASP A 17 4.01 -5.89 1.72
CA ASP A 17 3.06 -7.01 1.89
C ASP A 17 3.35 -7.80 3.18
N LEU A 18 4.63 -7.98 3.52
CA LEU A 18 5.04 -8.63 4.77
C LEU A 18 4.64 -7.77 5.98
N PHE A 19 4.88 -6.47 5.92
CA PHE A 19 4.46 -5.55 6.98
C PHE A 19 2.94 -5.61 7.20
N TYR A 20 2.14 -5.53 6.14
CA TYR A 20 0.68 -5.69 6.27
C TYR A 20 0.30 -7.03 6.88
N SER A 21 0.93 -8.13 6.44
CA SER A 21 0.64 -9.46 7.00
C SER A 21 0.93 -9.55 8.50
N LEU A 22 1.99 -8.89 8.97
CA LEU A 22 2.35 -8.81 10.39
C LEU A 22 1.42 -7.87 11.16
N LEU A 23 1.04 -6.73 10.57
CA LEU A 23 0.13 -5.77 11.19
C LEU A 23 -1.22 -6.42 11.49
N LYS A 24 -1.73 -7.24 10.56
CA LYS A 24 -2.98 -7.99 10.72
C LYS A 24 -2.97 -9.00 11.88
N GLU A 25 -1.80 -9.45 12.31
CA GLU A 25 -1.65 -10.31 13.49
C GLU A 25 -1.80 -9.52 14.81
N HIS A 26 -1.69 -8.18 14.78
CA HIS A 26 -1.65 -7.34 15.98
C HIS A 26 -2.86 -6.42 16.15
N ILE A 27 -3.51 -6.04 15.05
CA ILE A 27 -4.68 -5.14 15.07
C ILE A 27 -5.76 -5.63 14.11
N ASN A 28 -7.01 -5.24 14.37
CA ASN A 28 -8.13 -5.46 13.47
C ASN A 28 -8.02 -4.54 12.26
N CYS A 29 -7.38 -5.01 11.19
CA CYS A 29 -7.18 -4.24 9.97
C CYS A 29 -7.67 -4.97 8.72
N GLU A 30 -8.01 -4.16 7.71
CA GLU A 30 -8.56 -4.63 6.44
C GLU A 30 -7.86 -3.98 5.26
N ARG A 31 -7.54 -4.77 4.24
CA ARG A 31 -6.70 -4.32 3.12
C ARG A 31 -7.53 -3.74 2.00
N PHE A 32 -7.11 -2.55 1.59
CA PHE A 32 -7.57 -1.83 0.42
C PHE A 32 -6.39 -1.59 -0.53
N SER A 33 -6.68 -1.40 -1.81
CA SER A 33 -5.65 -1.12 -2.81
C SER A 33 -6.19 -0.40 -4.02
N LEU A 34 -5.49 0.66 -4.41
CA LEU A 34 -5.80 1.41 -5.62
C LEU A 34 -5.59 0.54 -6.86
N ALA A 35 -4.58 -0.32 -6.85
CA ALA A 35 -4.30 -1.25 -7.94
C ALA A 35 -5.38 -2.33 -8.14
N ASP A 36 -6.21 -2.62 -7.15
CA ASP A 36 -7.32 -3.57 -7.34
C ASP A 36 -8.43 -2.96 -8.21
N GLU A 37 -8.68 -1.66 -8.08
CA GLU A 37 -9.60 -0.93 -8.97
C GLU A 37 -9.14 -0.95 -10.42
N ILE A 38 -7.83 -0.87 -10.65
CA ILE A 38 -7.23 -0.99 -11.98
C ILE A 38 -7.49 -2.40 -12.55
N LYS A 39 -7.23 -3.44 -11.75
CA LYS A 39 -7.45 -4.83 -12.18
C LYS A 39 -8.92 -5.10 -12.46
N SER A 40 -9.82 -4.61 -11.61
CA SER A 40 -11.26 -4.75 -11.78
C SER A 40 -11.73 -4.12 -13.10
N GLU A 41 -11.31 -2.87 -13.36
CA GLU A 41 -11.66 -2.18 -14.61
C GLU A 41 -11.05 -2.86 -15.86
N MET A 42 -9.85 -3.42 -15.74
CA MET A 42 -9.17 -4.06 -16.86
C MET A 42 -9.50 -5.55 -17.04
N ARG A 43 -10.27 -6.16 -16.13
CA ARG A 43 -10.49 -7.61 -16.11
C ARG A 43 -11.05 -8.13 -17.42
N ASP A 44 -12.16 -7.55 -17.89
CA ASP A 44 -12.83 -8.00 -19.11
C ASP A 44 -11.95 -7.82 -20.35
N PHE A 45 -11.22 -6.72 -20.44
CA PHE A 45 -10.30 -6.47 -21.54
C PHE A 45 -9.17 -7.50 -21.55
N ILE A 46 -8.54 -7.75 -20.40
CA ILE A 46 -7.41 -8.69 -20.29
C ILE A 46 -7.90 -10.11 -20.56
N PHE A 47 -9.03 -10.50 -19.97
CA PHE A 47 -9.61 -11.83 -20.16
C PHE A 47 -9.96 -12.08 -21.62
N LYS A 48 -10.63 -11.12 -22.28
CA LYS A 48 -11.03 -11.26 -23.68
C LYS A 48 -9.85 -11.39 -24.66
N ASN A 49 -8.75 -10.67 -24.42
CA ASN A 49 -7.64 -10.59 -25.38
C ASN A 49 -6.48 -11.54 -25.07
N TYR A 50 -6.32 -11.96 -23.81
CA TYR A 50 -5.19 -12.79 -23.38
C TYR A 50 -5.61 -14.06 -22.63
N SER A 51 -6.92 -14.27 -22.41
CA SER A 51 -7.46 -15.40 -21.65
C SER A 51 -6.91 -15.50 -20.23
N ILE A 52 -6.54 -14.36 -19.64
CA ILE A 52 -6.01 -14.25 -18.27
C ILE A 52 -7.05 -13.58 -17.38
N ASP A 53 -7.48 -14.26 -16.31
CA ASP A 53 -8.27 -13.60 -15.25
C ASP A 53 -7.33 -12.88 -14.29
N ILE A 54 -7.15 -11.57 -14.46
CA ILE A 54 -6.19 -10.79 -13.67
C ILE A 54 -6.49 -10.75 -12.16
N LEU A 55 -7.71 -11.09 -11.75
CA LEU A 55 -8.09 -11.21 -10.34
C LEU A 55 -7.72 -12.57 -9.74
N ASN A 56 -7.50 -13.58 -10.59
CA ASN A 56 -7.15 -14.94 -10.20
C ASN A 56 -6.13 -15.54 -11.18
N CYS A 57 -4.91 -15.03 -11.16
CA CYS A 57 -3.84 -15.48 -12.06
C CYS A 57 -2.54 -15.77 -11.31
N SER A 58 -1.70 -16.59 -11.94
CA SER A 58 -0.34 -16.86 -11.48
C SER A 58 0.54 -15.60 -11.56
N TRP A 59 1.67 -15.63 -10.86
CA TRP A 59 2.66 -14.56 -10.94
C TRP A 59 3.15 -14.31 -12.37
N HIS A 60 3.35 -15.37 -13.16
CA HIS A 60 3.81 -15.28 -14.54
C HIS A 60 2.78 -14.60 -15.45
N GLU A 61 1.51 -14.99 -15.36
CA GLU A 61 0.42 -14.35 -16.10
C GLU A 61 0.22 -12.90 -15.70
N LYS A 62 0.25 -12.61 -14.39
CA LYS A 62 0.18 -11.23 -13.89
C LYS A 62 1.30 -10.38 -14.47
N ASN A 63 2.51 -10.92 -14.55
CA ASN A 63 3.66 -10.18 -15.04
C ASN A 63 3.59 -9.94 -16.56
N SER A 64 3.02 -10.87 -17.34
CA SER A 64 2.89 -10.70 -18.80
C SER A 64 1.92 -9.59 -19.20
N VAL A 65 0.92 -9.28 -18.36
CA VAL A 65 -0.07 -8.21 -18.62
C VAL A 65 0.17 -6.93 -17.79
N ARG A 66 1.22 -6.90 -16.97
CA ARG A 66 1.49 -5.80 -16.03
C ARG A 66 1.66 -4.45 -16.72
N SER A 67 2.27 -4.42 -17.91
CA SER A 67 2.46 -3.19 -18.68
C SER A 67 1.13 -2.52 -19.05
N TYR A 68 0.09 -3.30 -19.38
CA TYR A 68 -1.24 -2.78 -19.67
C TYR A 68 -1.89 -2.15 -18.45
N LEU A 69 -1.80 -2.82 -17.28
CA LEU A 69 -2.31 -2.29 -16.01
C LEU A 69 -1.65 -0.96 -15.65
N VAL A 70 -0.32 -0.89 -15.78
CA VAL A 70 0.45 0.34 -15.48
C VAL A 70 0.07 1.45 -16.45
N ALA A 71 0.04 1.18 -17.77
CA ALA A 71 -0.30 2.16 -18.78
C ALA A 71 -1.71 2.73 -18.58
N HIS A 72 -2.71 1.86 -18.34
CA HIS A 72 -4.09 2.28 -18.08
C HIS A 72 -4.21 3.06 -16.78
N GLY A 73 -3.58 2.56 -15.72
CA GLY A 73 -3.49 3.20 -14.41
C GLY A 73 -3.00 4.63 -14.50
N MET A 74 -1.85 4.82 -15.17
CA MET A 74 -1.22 6.12 -15.35
C MET A 74 -2.03 7.04 -16.24
N SER A 75 -2.63 6.54 -17.33
CA SER A 75 -3.46 7.36 -18.22
C SER A 75 -4.68 7.95 -17.51
N LYS A 76 -5.38 7.14 -16.70
CA LYS A 76 -6.51 7.61 -15.88
C LYS A 76 -6.07 8.61 -14.82
N ARG A 77 -4.92 8.36 -14.20
CA ARG A 77 -4.35 9.25 -13.19
C ARG A 77 -3.99 10.61 -13.77
N GLU A 78 -3.34 10.66 -14.94
CA GLU A 78 -2.98 11.90 -15.61
C GLU A 78 -4.21 12.74 -15.98
N ARG A 79 -5.23 12.09 -16.58
CA ARG A 79 -6.48 12.77 -16.99
C ARG A 79 -7.25 13.41 -15.82
N THR A 80 -7.09 12.86 -14.61
CA THR A 80 -7.82 13.28 -13.41
C THR A 80 -6.92 13.90 -12.36
N LYS A 81 -5.65 14.15 -12.68
CA LYS A 81 -4.64 14.68 -11.75
C LYS A 81 -4.60 13.91 -10.42
N GLY A 82 -4.54 12.57 -10.48
CA GLY A 82 -4.45 11.72 -9.29
C GLY A 82 -5.75 11.06 -8.86
N ARG A 83 -6.90 11.65 -9.20
CA ARG A 83 -8.16 11.39 -8.50
C ARG A 83 -8.90 10.11 -8.89
N PHE A 84 -8.73 9.63 -10.12
CA PHE A 84 -9.62 8.56 -10.65
C PHE A 84 -9.70 7.31 -9.78
N TRP A 85 -8.56 6.77 -9.32
CA TRP A 85 -8.54 5.55 -8.51
C TRP A 85 -8.93 5.81 -7.05
N ILE A 86 -8.61 7.00 -6.54
CA ILE A 86 -9.03 7.49 -5.23
C ILE A 86 -10.56 7.51 -5.14
N ASP A 87 -11.20 8.14 -6.11
CA ASP A 87 -12.65 8.34 -6.11
C ASP A 87 -13.42 7.01 -6.27
N LYS A 88 -12.76 5.96 -6.77
CA LYS A 88 -13.31 4.60 -6.80
C LYS A 88 -13.13 3.83 -5.50
N LEU A 89 -11.99 3.99 -4.83
CA LEU A 89 -11.64 3.24 -3.63
C LEU A 89 -12.27 3.85 -2.36
N GLU A 90 -12.36 5.17 -2.29
CA GLU A 90 -12.83 5.91 -1.11
C GLU A 90 -14.24 5.47 -0.64
N PRO A 91 -15.25 5.30 -1.52
CA PRO A 91 -16.57 4.85 -1.09
C PRO A 91 -16.53 3.49 -0.40
N GLN A 92 -15.67 2.57 -0.87
CA GLN A 92 -15.55 1.22 -0.29
C GLN A 92 -14.97 1.27 1.12
N ILE A 93 -13.98 2.13 1.35
CA ILE A 93 -13.40 2.34 2.68
C ILE A 93 -14.45 2.94 3.62
N LYS A 94 -15.17 3.98 3.17
CA LYS A 94 -16.20 4.66 3.97
C LYS A 94 -17.35 3.72 4.31
N GLU A 95 -17.83 2.94 3.35
CA GLU A 95 -18.87 1.94 3.55
C GLU A 95 -18.43 0.88 4.56
N ARG A 96 -17.18 0.40 4.47
CA ARG A 96 -16.67 -0.59 5.42
C ARG A 96 -16.60 -0.06 6.86
N ILE A 97 -16.14 1.18 7.04
CA ILE A 97 -16.13 1.84 8.36
C ILE A 97 -17.56 2.00 8.88
N PHE A 98 -18.48 2.49 8.03
CA PHE A 98 -19.89 2.65 8.39
C PHE A 98 -20.52 1.32 8.81
N ASN A 99 -20.33 0.27 8.03
CA ASN A 99 -20.85 -1.06 8.33
C ASN A 99 -20.31 -1.59 9.66
N HIS A 100 -19.02 -1.39 9.95
CA HIS A 100 -18.41 -1.80 11.22
C HIS A 100 -19.12 -1.21 12.44
N TYR A 101 -19.28 0.11 12.46
CA TYR A 101 -19.80 0.80 13.65
C TYR A 101 -21.31 0.85 13.70
N CYS A 102 -21.98 1.07 12.57
CA CYS A 102 -23.41 1.36 12.52
C CYS A 102 -24.28 0.13 12.22
N VAL A 103 -23.76 -0.85 11.47
CA VAL A 103 -24.53 -2.05 11.09
C VAL A 103 -24.17 -3.23 12.00
N GLU A 104 -22.88 -3.51 12.14
CA GLU A 104 -22.35 -4.59 12.98
C GLU A 104 -22.35 -4.22 14.47
N ASN A 105 -22.54 -2.93 14.81
CA ASN A 105 -22.53 -2.39 16.17
C ASN A 105 -21.26 -2.75 16.97
N LYS A 106 -20.10 -2.78 16.29
CA LYS A 106 -18.81 -3.06 16.91
C LYS A 106 -18.24 -1.80 17.54
N SER A 107 -17.74 -1.94 18.77
CA SER A 107 -17.12 -0.83 19.51
C SER A 107 -15.60 -0.78 19.32
N GLU A 108 -14.99 -1.89 18.93
CA GLU A 108 -13.56 -1.97 18.65
C GLU A 108 -13.20 -1.20 17.38
N ASP A 109 -11.99 -0.66 17.32
CA ASP A 109 -11.51 0.04 16.13
C ASP A 109 -11.28 -0.94 14.97
N VAL A 110 -11.56 -0.46 13.76
CA VAL A 110 -11.17 -1.08 12.50
C VAL A 110 -10.23 -0.15 11.77
N TYR A 111 -9.13 -0.70 11.24
CA TYR A 111 -8.09 0.04 10.54
C TYR A 111 -8.08 -0.33 9.06
N PRO A 112 -8.66 0.49 8.16
CA PRO A 112 -8.45 0.33 6.73
C PRO A 112 -6.99 0.59 6.38
N VAL A 113 -6.38 -0.33 5.64
CA VAL A 113 -4.97 -0.28 5.24
C VAL A 113 -4.86 -0.24 3.72
N ILE A 114 -4.46 0.90 3.16
CA ILE A 114 -4.22 1.07 1.74
C ILE A 114 -2.77 0.67 1.46
N THR A 115 -2.60 -0.50 0.85
CA THR A 115 -1.29 -1.18 0.74
C THR A 115 -0.32 -0.61 -0.31
N ASP A 116 -0.79 0.31 -1.15
CA ASP A 116 -0.10 0.73 -2.36
C ASP A 116 -0.19 2.23 -2.63
N ILE A 117 0.03 3.06 -1.60
CA ILE A 117 0.26 4.51 -1.78
C ILE A 117 1.61 4.71 -2.47
N ARG A 118 1.58 5.36 -3.63
CA ARG A 118 2.70 5.49 -4.57
C ARG A 118 2.91 6.90 -5.09
N PHE A 119 1.92 7.77 -5.02
CA PHE A 119 1.93 9.02 -5.77
C PHE A 119 1.65 10.26 -4.92
N ASP A 120 2.40 11.31 -5.21
CA ASP A 120 2.31 12.61 -4.54
C ASP A 120 2.73 13.72 -5.51
N LYS A 121 2.24 13.66 -6.74
CA LYS A 121 2.63 14.58 -7.83
C LYS A 121 1.69 15.77 -7.95
N TYR A 122 0.42 15.57 -7.65
CA TYR A 122 -0.64 16.57 -7.81
C TYR A 122 -1.13 17.06 -6.44
N ASP A 123 -1.71 18.25 -6.40
CA ASP A 123 -2.11 18.90 -5.13
C ASP A 123 -3.08 18.05 -4.28
N GLN A 124 -3.94 17.26 -4.93
CA GLN A 124 -4.95 16.41 -4.27
C GLN A 124 -4.75 14.91 -4.54
N ASP A 125 -3.50 14.51 -4.77
CA ASP A 125 -3.10 13.13 -5.06
C ASP A 125 -3.18 12.23 -3.81
N GLU A 126 -2.69 10.98 -3.92
CA GLU A 126 -2.90 9.93 -2.91
C GLU A 126 -2.46 10.32 -1.49
N VAL A 127 -1.31 11.01 -1.34
CA VAL A 127 -0.83 11.43 -0.01
C VAL A 127 -1.72 12.51 0.60
N PHE A 128 -2.09 13.53 -0.17
CA PHE A 128 -3.00 14.58 0.29
C PHE A 128 -4.37 13.97 0.65
N TRP A 129 -4.91 13.11 -0.21
CA TRP A 129 -6.17 12.42 0.05
C TRP A 129 -6.12 11.63 1.35
N LEU A 130 -5.09 10.79 1.53
CA LEU A 130 -4.93 9.99 2.73
C LEU A 130 -4.86 10.85 3.99
N LYS A 131 -4.00 11.87 4.00
CA LYS A 131 -3.69 12.64 5.21
C LYS A 131 -4.75 13.71 5.49
N GLU A 132 -5.03 14.54 4.50
CA GLU A 132 -5.85 15.75 4.68
C GLU A 132 -7.35 15.48 4.51
N GLN A 133 -7.75 14.55 3.64
CA GLN A 133 -9.18 14.27 3.39
C GLN A 133 -9.70 13.11 4.22
N MET A 134 -8.89 12.06 4.40
CA MET A 134 -9.29 10.85 5.13
C MET A 134 -8.81 10.86 6.59
N GLY A 135 -8.00 11.84 7.02
CA GLY A 135 -7.44 11.91 8.37
C GLY A 135 -6.55 10.72 8.72
N GLY A 136 -5.98 10.07 7.71
CA GLY A 136 -5.14 8.90 7.83
C GLY A 136 -3.67 9.24 8.05
N ILE A 137 -2.86 8.20 8.23
CA ILE A 137 -1.41 8.29 8.38
C ILE A 137 -0.70 7.59 7.24
N LEU A 138 0.46 8.10 6.84
CA LEU A 138 1.35 7.49 5.88
C LEU A 138 2.51 6.80 6.59
N VAL A 139 2.66 5.50 6.35
CA VAL A 139 3.80 4.70 6.79
C VAL A 139 4.68 4.39 5.59
N HIS A 140 5.96 4.68 5.68
CA HIS A 140 6.92 4.36 4.62
C HIS A 140 7.86 3.24 5.04
N ILE A 141 8.03 2.24 4.17
CA ILE A 141 8.86 1.06 4.44
C ILE A 141 10.08 1.05 3.53
N SER A 142 11.24 1.09 4.18
CA SER A 142 12.57 1.04 3.59
C SER A 142 13.30 -0.24 4.00
N LEU A 143 13.77 -1.00 3.03
CA LEU A 143 14.60 -2.18 3.25
C LEU A 143 16.06 -1.78 3.04
N PHE A 144 16.96 -2.16 3.94
CA PHE A 144 18.40 -1.96 3.75
C PHE A 144 19.19 -3.25 3.91
N GLU A 145 20.39 -3.27 3.36
CA GLU A 145 21.40 -4.30 3.56
C GLU A 145 22.67 -3.65 4.12
N MET A 146 23.35 -4.32 5.05
CA MET A 146 24.65 -3.86 5.52
C MET A 146 25.73 -4.27 4.50
N GLN A 147 26.36 -3.27 3.87
CA GLN A 147 27.49 -3.47 2.95
C GLN A 147 28.67 -2.61 3.43
N ASN A 148 29.82 -3.24 3.68
CA ASN A 148 31.03 -2.57 4.19
C ASN A 148 30.78 -1.68 5.43
N GLY A 149 29.89 -2.10 6.33
CA GLY A 149 29.53 -1.35 7.54
C GLY A 149 28.56 -0.18 7.30
N GLN A 150 28.08 0.03 6.09
CA GLN A 150 27.11 1.07 5.74
C GLN A 150 25.75 0.47 5.37
N ARG A 151 24.68 1.19 5.70
CA ARG A 151 23.32 0.85 5.29
C ARG A 151 23.14 1.21 3.81
N VAL A 152 22.92 0.21 2.98
CA VAL A 152 22.56 0.38 1.57
C VAL A 152 21.07 0.08 1.42
N PHE A 153 20.28 1.14 1.24
CA PHE A 153 18.84 1.02 1.05
C PHE A 153 18.50 0.43 -0.33
N LYS A 154 17.40 -0.30 -0.37
CA LYS A 154 16.83 -0.84 -1.59
C LYS A 154 16.43 0.30 -2.51
N GLN A 155 16.95 0.25 -3.73
CA GLN A 155 16.71 1.29 -4.72
C GLN A 155 15.36 1.10 -5.42
N PRO A 156 14.76 2.20 -5.91
CA PRO A 156 13.56 2.17 -6.75
C PRO A 156 13.71 1.23 -7.95
N ALA A 157 12.64 0.55 -8.34
CA ALA A 157 12.69 -0.40 -9.46
C ALA A 157 12.55 0.27 -10.84
N ASN A 158 12.08 1.52 -10.89
CA ASN A 158 11.86 2.28 -12.11
C ASN A 158 11.89 3.80 -11.83
N GLU A 159 11.88 4.60 -12.90
CA GLU A 159 11.93 6.07 -12.84
C GLU A 159 10.73 6.68 -12.12
N ASP A 160 9.54 6.10 -12.28
CA ASP A 160 8.34 6.56 -11.56
C ASP A 160 8.53 6.44 -10.04
N GLU A 161 8.91 5.26 -9.54
CA GLU A 161 9.23 5.07 -8.12
C GLU A 161 10.37 5.99 -7.69
N ALA A 162 11.42 6.17 -8.51
CA ALA A 162 12.53 7.06 -8.18
C ALA A 162 12.10 8.53 -8.01
N SER A 163 11.16 8.99 -8.84
CA SER A 163 10.64 10.36 -8.77
C SER A 163 9.73 10.59 -7.57
N GLN A 164 8.93 9.58 -7.17
CA GLN A 164 7.93 9.73 -6.10
C GLN A 164 8.49 9.42 -4.71
N ASN A 165 9.43 8.47 -4.61
CA ASN A 165 9.90 7.94 -3.34
C ASN A 165 10.44 9.00 -2.36
N PRO A 166 11.21 10.03 -2.79
CA PRO A 166 11.67 11.08 -1.87
C PRO A 166 10.51 11.80 -1.17
N SER A 167 9.46 12.18 -1.92
CA SER A 167 8.29 12.87 -1.37
C SER A 167 7.50 11.97 -0.42
N LEU A 168 7.37 10.67 -0.74
CA LEU A 168 6.71 9.70 0.13
C LEU A 168 7.45 9.49 1.46
N ILE A 169 8.78 9.53 1.45
CA ILE A 169 9.59 9.47 2.68
C ILE A 169 9.40 10.75 3.49
N GLU A 170 9.54 11.90 2.85
CA GLU A 170 9.44 13.22 3.50
C GLU A 170 8.09 13.41 4.20
N LYS A 171 6.99 12.98 3.56
CA LYS A 171 5.63 13.15 4.07
C LYS A 171 5.14 12.01 4.97
N ALA A 172 5.95 10.98 5.21
CA ALA A 172 5.57 9.87 6.07
C ALA A 172 5.42 10.31 7.53
N ASP A 173 4.36 9.84 8.19
CA ASP A 173 4.15 10.03 9.63
C ASP A 173 4.98 9.03 10.44
N TYR A 174 5.32 7.90 9.83
CA TYR A 174 6.12 6.86 10.47
C TYR A 174 7.05 6.19 9.44
N LEU A 175 8.34 6.15 9.75
CA LEU A 175 9.36 5.50 8.94
C LEU A 175 9.71 4.14 9.53
N ILE A 176 9.62 3.11 8.71
CA ILE A 176 10.07 1.75 9.05
C ILE A 176 11.27 1.43 8.20
N GLU A 177 12.41 1.29 8.86
CA GLU A 177 13.63 0.79 8.26
C GLU A 177 13.95 -0.58 8.82
N TRP A 178 14.16 -1.57 7.97
CA TRP A 178 14.54 -2.89 8.42
C TRP A 178 15.64 -3.52 7.57
N GLU A 179 16.47 -4.33 8.22
CA GLU A 179 17.56 -5.03 7.56
C GLU A 179 17.04 -6.26 6.83
N LYS A 180 17.50 -6.48 5.60
CA LYS A 180 17.21 -7.71 4.88
C LYS A 180 17.92 -8.87 5.55
N VAL A 181 17.12 -9.78 6.08
CA VAL A 181 17.59 -10.99 6.72
C VAL A 181 17.81 -12.06 5.64
N LYS A 182 18.92 -12.79 5.71
CA LYS A 182 19.20 -13.94 4.83
C LYS A 182 18.45 -15.23 5.24
N GLY A 183 17.42 -15.08 6.06
CA GLY A 183 16.63 -16.16 6.65
C GLY A 183 15.33 -16.45 5.91
N GLY A 184 14.71 -17.58 6.22
CA GLY A 184 13.34 -17.87 5.80
C GLY A 184 12.33 -16.92 6.46
N ILE A 185 11.07 -16.95 5.99
CA ILE A 185 9.99 -16.06 6.47
C ILE A 185 9.89 -16.02 8.00
N GLY A 186 10.09 -17.14 8.69
CA GLY A 186 10.01 -17.22 10.16
C GLY A 186 11.06 -16.39 10.90
N GLU A 187 12.30 -16.32 10.39
CA GLU A 187 13.35 -15.49 10.99
C GLU A 187 13.11 -14.01 10.74
N THR A 188 12.68 -13.68 9.52
CA THR A 188 12.26 -12.31 9.18
C THR A 188 11.14 -11.86 10.12
N LYS A 189 10.10 -12.68 10.34
CA LYS A 189 9.01 -12.33 11.28
C LYS A 189 9.54 -12.01 12.68
N LYS A 190 10.46 -12.80 13.24
CA LYS A 190 11.00 -12.58 14.59
C LYS A 190 11.70 -11.22 14.73
N ILE A 191 12.45 -10.80 13.71
CA ILE A 191 13.17 -9.51 13.72
C ILE A 191 12.20 -8.34 13.54
N LEU A 192 11.08 -8.54 12.84
CA LEU A 192 10.09 -7.50 12.58
C LEU A 192 9.04 -7.35 13.68
N GLN A 193 8.93 -8.32 14.59
CA GLN A 193 7.99 -8.27 15.71
C GLN A 193 8.19 -7.05 16.62
N PRO A 194 9.43 -6.68 17.05
CA PRO A 194 9.67 -5.44 17.79
C PRO A 194 9.23 -4.19 17.02
N VAL A 195 9.60 -4.09 15.75
CA VAL A 195 9.22 -2.97 14.86
C VAL A 195 7.69 -2.83 14.80
N MET A 196 6.98 -3.96 14.73
CA MET A 196 5.53 -3.97 14.69
C MET A 196 4.90 -3.53 16.02
N LYS A 197 5.47 -3.95 17.16
CA LYS A 197 5.00 -3.52 18.48
C LYS A 197 5.17 -2.01 18.67
N ASP A 198 6.29 -1.45 18.22
CA ASP A 198 6.54 -0.02 18.29
C ASP A 198 5.56 0.76 17.42
N PHE A 199 5.29 0.27 16.21
CA PHE A 199 4.29 0.87 15.33
C PHE A 199 2.86 0.80 15.92
N VAL A 200 2.46 -0.34 16.48
CA VAL A 200 1.15 -0.49 17.13
C VAL A 200 1.02 0.42 18.35
N LYS A 201 2.12 0.68 19.06
CA LYS A 201 2.15 1.67 20.14
C LYS A 201 1.96 3.09 19.62
N PHE A 202 2.55 3.43 18.47
CA PHE A 202 2.34 4.71 17.80
C PHE A 202 0.88 4.92 17.34
N LEU A 203 0.19 3.85 16.97
CA LEU A 203 -1.22 3.91 16.57
C LEU A 203 -2.20 4.23 17.71
N LYS A 204 -1.81 4.04 18.98
CA LYS A 204 -2.65 4.26 20.16
C LYS A 204 -2.38 5.62 20.78
#